data_AF-A0A4V5UY29-F1
#
_entry.id   AF-A0A4V5UY29-F1
#
_cell.length_a   1.000
_cell.length_b   1.000
_cell.length_c   1.000
_cell.angle_alpha   90.00
_cell.angle_beta   90.00
_cell.angle_gamma   90.00
#
_symmetry.space_group_name_H-M   'P 1'
#
loop_
_entity.id
_entity.type
_entity.pdbx_description
1 polymer ?
#
loop_
_entity_poly.entity_id
_entity_poly.type
_entity_poly.pdbx_seq_one_letter_code
_entity_poly.pdbx_strand_id
1 'polypeptide(L)'
;ANQRNWYQAIPKELPILIISGAEDPVGDFSKGPAKIQKQLKHAGFQHVTLRLFPTLRHEILLETEKATVFQEIGHWLTDLTN
;
A
#
# COMPACT_ATOMS: atom_id res chain seq x y z
N ALA A 1 2.03 -15.43 5.48
CA ALA A 1 0.72 -14.80 5.80
C ALA A 1 0.89 -13.83 6.96
N ASN A 2 0.10 -12.75 7.01
CA ASN A 2 0.20 -11.74 8.08
C ASN A 2 -0.16 -12.33 9.44
N GLN A 3 0.48 -11.85 10.50
CA GLN A 3 0.12 -12.22 11.87
C GLN A 3 -1.31 -11.78 12.18
N ARG A 4 -2.02 -12.54 13.04
CA ARG A 4 -3.36 -12.14 13.49
C ARG A 4 -3.26 -10.82 14.27
N ASN A 5 -4.22 -9.92 14.06
CA ASN A 5 -4.35 -8.67 14.81
C ASN A 5 -3.13 -7.72 14.75
N TRP A 6 -2.25 -7.87 13.76
CA TRP A 6 -1.01 -7.08 13.63
C TRP A 6 -1.21 -5.55 13.68
N TYR A 7 -2.38 -5.06 13.28
CA TYR A 7 -2.73 -3.64 13.21
C TYR A 7 -3.40 -3.08 14.47
N GLN A 8 -3.56 -3.87 15.55
CA GLN A 8 -4.28 -3.41 16.75
C GLN A 8 -3.58 -2.24 17.43
N ALA A 9 -2.25 -2.25 17.49
CA ALA A 9 -1.45 -1.22 18.14
C ALA A 9 -1.23 0.04 17.29
N ILE A 10 -1.69 0.06 16.03
CA ILE A 10 -1.52 1.22 15.15
C ILE A 10 -2.70 2.18 15.36
N PRO A 11 -2.43 3.49 15.61
CA PRO A 11 -3.46 4.53 15.69
C PRO A 11 -4.34 4.55 14.44
N LYS A 12 -5.65 4.80 14.61
CA LYS A 12 -6.63 4.70 13.51
C LYS A 12 -6.60 5.91 12.58
N GLU A 13 -6.09 7.00 13.10
CA GLU A 13 -5.90 8.29 12.46
C GLU A 13 -4.60 8.31 11.63
N LEU A 14 -3.66 7.38 11.88
CA LEU A 14 -2.39 7.34 11.15
C LEU A 14 -2.64 7.02 9.67
N PRO A 15 -2.22 7.89 8.73
CA PRO A 15 -2.34 7.61 7.31
C PRO A 15 -1.45 6.44 6.88
N ILE A 16 -2.02 5.52 6.10
CA ILE A 16 -1.33 4.32 5.61
C ILE A 16 -1.38 4.29 4.09
N LEU A 17 -0.20 4.20 3.45
CA LEU A 17 -0.05 3.87 2.05
C LEU A 17 0.29 2.38 1.89
N ILE A 18 -0.54 1.67 1.12
CA ILE A 18 -0.23 0.34 0.62
C ILE A 18 0.15 0.50 -0.85
N ILE A 19 1.37 0.11 -1.21
CA ILE A 19 1.92 0.28 -2.56
C ILE A 19 2.55 -1.04 -3.01
N SER A 20 2.24 -1.49 -4.23
CA SER A 20 2.70 -2.79 -4.75
C SER A 20 2.59 -2.86 -6.27
N GLY A 21 3.34 -3.77 -6.90
CA GLY A 21 3.14 -4.12 -8.30
C GLY A 21 1.97 -5.07 -8.48
N ALA A 22 1.19 -4.89 -9.55
CA ALA A 22 0.00 -5.71 -9.79
C ALA A 22 0.35 -7.13 -10.25
N GLU A 23 1.55 -7.33 -10.80
CA GLU A 23 2.06 -8.62 -11.25
C GLU A 23 2.90 -9.34 -10.18
N ASP A 24 2.90 -8.85 -8.94
CA ASP A 24 3.61 -9.49 -7.83
C ASP A 24 2.89 -10.76 -7.34
N PRO A 25 3.47 -11.96 -7.52
CA PRO A 25 2.88 -13.21 -7.03
C PRO A 25 2.86 -13.29 -5.49
N VAL A 26 3.76 -12.58 -4.78
CA VAL A 26 3.77 -12.54 -3.31
C VAL A 26 2.52 -11.83 -2.80
N GLY A 27 2.07 -10.79 -3.53
CA GLY A 27 0.84 -10.07 -3.28
C GLY A 27 -0.42 -10.74 -3.82
N ASP A 28 -0.35 -11.99 -4.31
CA ASP A 28 -1.45 -12.66 -5.02
C ASP A 28 -2.04 -11.77 -6.14
N PHE A 29 -1.14 -11.18 -6.94
CA PHE A 29 -1.49 -10.34 -8.09
C PHE A 29 -2.51 -9.25 -7.74
N SER A 30 -2.13 -8.35 -6.83
CA SER A 30 -2.97 -7.28 -6.24
C SER A 30 -4.00 -7.70 -5.18
N LYS A 31 -4.41 -8.97 -5.11
CA LYS A 31 -5.48 -9.39 -4.18
C LYS A 31 -5.07 -9.28 -2.72
N GLY A 32 -3.83 -9.60 -2.40
CA GLY A 32 -3.23 -9.46 -1.08
C GLY A 32 -3.26 -8.01 -0.57
N PRO A 33 -2.63 -7.05 -1.28
CA PRO A 33 -2.70 -5.62 -0.97
C PRO A 33 -4.14 -5.10 -0.85
N ALA A 34 -5.04 -5.46 -1.77
CA ALA A 34 -6.44 -5.07 -1.71
C ALA A 34 -7.17 -5.63 -0.47
N LYS A 35 -6.88 -6.87 -0.09
CA LYS A 35 -7.42 -7.49 1.13
C LYS A 35 -6.93 -6.77 2.39
N ILE A 36 -5.66 -6.35 2.43
CA ILE A 36 -5.11 -5.57 3.55
C ILE A 36 -5.81 -4.22 3.65
N GLN A 37 -5.96 -3.50 2.54
CA GLN A 37 -6.68 -2.23 2.51
C GLN A 37 -8.10 -2.39 3.06
N LYS A 38 -8.82 -3.41 2.58
CA LYS A 38 -10.17 -3.73 3.06
C LYS A 38 -10.17 -4.03 4.55
N GLN A 39 -9.25 -4.87 5.03
CA GLN A 39 -9.14 -5.22 6.45
C GLN A 39 -8.93 -4.00 7.34
N LEU A 40 -8.02 -3.10 6.98
CA LEU A 40 -7.77 -1.86 7.73
C LEU A 40 -9.00 -0.95 7.73
N LYS A 41 -9.66 -0.77 6.58
CA LYS A 41 -10.92 -0.01 6.51
C LYS A 41 -12.01 -0.58 7.42
N HIS A 42 -12.18 -1.91 7.45
CA HIS A 42 -13.15 -2.56 8.34
C HIS A 42 -12.76 -2.46 9.82
N ALA A 43 -11.47 -2.30 10.13
CA ALA A 43 -10.95 -2.12 11.47
C ALA A 43 -10.98 -0.65 11.95
N GLY A 44 -11.59 0.27 11.18
CA GLY A 44 -11.81 1.65 11.57
C GLY A 44 -10.66 2.61 11.24
N PHE A 45 -9.67 2.20 10.44
CA PHE A 45 -8.63 3.12 9.98
C PHE A 45 -9.23 4.16 9.02
N GLN A 46 -8.94 5.43 9.31
CA GLN A 46 -9.58 6.57 8.64
C GLN A 46 -8.96 6.84 7.27
N HIS A 47 -7.64 6.66 7.14
CA HIS A 47 -6.88 7.05 5.96
C HIS A 47 -6.03 5.88 5.43
N VAL A 48 -6.60 5.11 4.50
CA VAL A 48 -5.91 3.95 3.89
C VAL A 48 -5.93 4.05 2.36
N THR A 49 -4.78 4.39 1.79
CA THR A 49 -4.55 4.51 0.36
C THR A 49 -3.98 3.21 -0.19
N LEU A 50 -4.48 2.77 -1.35
CA LEU A 50 -3.91 1.65 -2.11
C LEU A 50 -3.47 2.17 -3.48
N ARG A 51 -2.21 1.89 -3.84
CA ARG A 51 -1.63 2.16 -5.16
C ARG A 51 -1.05 0.86 -5.73
N LEU A 52 -1.48 0.55 -6.96
CA LEU A 52 -1.06 -0.65 -7.67
C LEU A 52 -0.48 -0.23 -9.01
N PHE A 53 0.74 -0.68 -9.30
CA PHE A 53 1.40 -0.43 -10.58
C PHE A 53 1.11 -1.59 -11.53
N PRO A 54 0.32 -1.40 -12.61
CA PRO A 54 -0.26 -2.50 -13.38
C PRO A 54 0.73 -3.51 -13.97
N THR A 55 1.96 -3.07 -14.27
CA THR A 55 2.98 -3.87 -14.98
C THR A 55 4.17 -4.25 -14.11
N LEU A 56 4.24 -3.75 -12.87
CA LEU A 56 5.39 -4.00 -11.99
C LEU A 56 5.18 -5.27 -11.16
N ARG A 57 6.28 -5.87 -10.74
CA ARG A 57 6.33 -7.08 -9.92
C ARG A 57 6.66 -6.70 -8.47
N HIS A 58 7.57 -7.42 -7.82
CA HIS A 58 7.77 -7.35 -6.38
C HIS A 58 8.59 -6.11 -5.95
N GLU A 59 9.72 -5.85 -6.60
CA GLU A 59 10.70 -4.86 -6.18
C GLU A 59 10.48 -3.50 -6.86
N ILE A 60 9.27 -2.94 -6.75
CA ILE A 60 8.84 -1.72 -7.46
C ILE A 60 9.76 -0.50 -7.25
N LEU A 61 10.55 -0.48 -6.17
CA LEU A 61 11.53 0.58 -5.88
C LEU A 61 12.87 0.40 -6.60
N LEU A 62 13.10 -0.76 -7.20
CA LEU A 62 14.33 -1.16 -7.90
C LEU A 62 14.11 -1.44 -9.39
N GLU A 63 12.85 -1.53 -9.84
CA GLU A 63 12.49 -1.65 -11.26
C GLU A 63 12.80 -0.36 -12.06
N THR A 64 12.68 -0.43 -13.38
CA THR A 64 12.99 0.67 -14.30
C THR A 64 12.15 1.92 -14.02
N GLU A 65 10.90 1.72 -13.60
CA GLU A 65 9.89 2.72 -13.31
C GLU A 65 10.00 3.30 -11.88
N LYS A 66 11.06 2.96 -11.13
CA LYS A 66 11.26 3.42 -9.74
C LYS A 66 11.07 4.93 -9.56
N ALA A 67 11.46 5.74 -10.55
CA ALA A 67 11.27 7.19 -10.49
C ALA A 67 9.79 7.58 -10.36
N THR A 68 8.90 6.91 -11.12
CA THR A 68 7.45 7.09 -11.03
C THR A 68 6.92 6.61 -9.67
N VAL A 69 7.45 5.50 -9.15
CA VAL A 69 7.06 4.98 -7.83
C VAL A 69 7.46 5.96 -6.72
N PHE A 70 8.68 6.50 -6.75
CA PHE A 70 9.12 7.52 -5.80
C PHE A 70 8.30 8.81 -5.92
N GLN A 71 7.96 9.23 -7.14
CA GLN A 71 7.10 10.39 -7.35
C GLN A 71 5.71 10.18 -6.74
N GLU A 72 5.10 9.01 -6.89
CA GLU A 72 3.79 8.68 -6.30
C GLU A 72 3.85 8.68 -4.77
N ILE A 73 4.92 8.13 -4.18
CA ILE A 73 5.15 8.20 -2.72
C ILE A 73 5.28 9.66 -2.27
N GLY A 74 6.04 10.46 -3.02
CA GLY A 74 6.22 11.89 -2.75
C GLY A 74 4.89 12.66 -2.80
N HIS A 75 4.10 12.46 -3.84
CA HIS A 75 2.77 13.06 -3.96
C HIS A 75 1.86 12.67 -2.79
N TRP A 76 1.83 11.38 -2.43
CA TRP A 76 1.05 10.92 -1.30
C TRP A 76 1.47 11.59 0.01
N LEU A 77 2.77 11.75 0.25
CA LEU A 77 3.28 12.45 1.43
C LEU A 77 2.88 13.93 1.46
N THR A 78 2.98 14.62 0.32
CA THR A 78 2.60 16.04 0.23
C THR A 78 1.10 16.26 0.38
N ASP A 79 0.28 15.34 -0.11
CA ASP A 79 -1.19 15.39 0.02
C ASP A 79 -1.67 15.28 1.47
N LEU A 80 -0.85 14.72 2.38
CA LEU A 80 -1.17 14.66 3.82
C LEU A 80 -0.92 15.98 4.55
N THR A 81 -0.14 16.89 3.95
CA THR A 81 0.27 18.15 4.58
C THR A 81 -0.54 19.37 4.11
N ASN A 82 -1.40 19.18 3.10
CA ASN A 82 -2.31 20.19 2.56
C ASN A 82 -3.69 20.07 3.20
#